data_AF-A0A4S8MF96-F1
#
_entry.id   AF-A0A4S8MF96-F1
#
_cell.length_a   1.000
_cell.length_b   1.000
_cell.length_c   1.000
_cell.angle_alpha   90.00
_cell.angle_beta   90.00
_cell.angle_gamma   90.00
#
_symmetry.space_group_name_H-M   'P 1'
#
loop_
_entity.id
_entity.type
_entity.pdbx_description
1 polymer ?
#
loop_
_entity_poly.entity_id
_entity_poly.type
_entity_poly.pdbx_seq_one_letter_code
_entity_poly.pdbx_strand_id
1 'polypeptide(L)'
;MGFPFTGPYGQSGSAGQPCGNAGLFGATGYLVDAFVVDHPQETFSTLLLGLRQHISLFREVIHVYESRSNQSFLVHVPLFLIRVANTAHQLSINNPDNPSFIRIRSGLSEPEIFSTTPSHLLAALLDLGAQLNSVSGDYSTVISPSEGLPFHVNVPLAAFILEYPVVYCPDASAPDNGSGTYLSRVPLDVYEGIVSFTSSSTDISGVRTSPATACSTSRPENKKQSRTHMHTLLKFSCPAQLGESSGRLTPASLISKLESQFITRITRLDADSTFKVQHTTVTLDGVAL
;
A
#
# COMPACT_ATOMS: atom_id res chain seq x y z
N MET A 1 0.67 -7.05 -13.94
CA MET A 1 -0.41 -6.11 -14.29
C MET A 1 -0.66 -5.15 -13.13
N GLY A 2 0.31 -4.27 -12.88
CA GLY A 2 0.09 -2.95 -12.31
C GLY A 2 0.84 -2.04 -13.27
N PHE A 3 0.16 -1.14 -13.96
CA PHE A 3 0.85 -0.06 -14.66
C PHE A 3 0.58 1.21 -13.88
N PRO A 4 1.65 1.93 -13.49
CA PRO A 4 1.49 3.16 -12.77
C PRO A 4 0.82 4.18 -13.70
N PHE A 5 0.11 5.11 -13.09
CA PHE A 5 -0.03 6.44 -13.65
C PHE A 5 1.38 7.01 -13.91
N THR A 6 1.95 6.80 -15.09
CA THR A 6 3.15 7.51 -15.53
C THR A 6 2.75 8.91 -16.00
N GLY A 7 2.51 9.80 -15.03
CA GLY A 7 2.77 11.22 -15.27
C GLY A 7 4.28 11.43 -15.48
N PRO A 8 4.72 12.54 -16.10
CA PRO A 8 6.12 12.73 -16.49
C PRO A 8 6.98 12.96 -15.25
N TYR A 9 7.53 11.89 -14.68
CA TYR A 9 8.61 11.98 -13.71
C TYR A 9 9.93 12.06 -14.46
N GLY A 10 10.57 13.23 -14.36
CA GLY A 10 11.93 13.43 -14.83
C GLY A 10 12.88 12.45 -14.15
N GLN A 11 13.61 11.67 -14.96
CA GLN A 11 14.67 10.81 -14.48
C GLN A 11 15.80 11.66 -13.91
N SER A 12 15.98 11.59 -12.60
CA SER A 12 17.18 12.05 -11.91
C SER A 12 17.83 10.83 -11.28
N GLY A 13 18.76 10.21 -12.02
CA GLY A 13 19.54 9.08 -11.56
C GLY A 13 20.57 9.51 -10.51
N SER A 14 20.39 9.02 -9.29
CA SER A 14 21.49 8.81 -8.34
C SER A 14 21.14 7.58 -7.49
N ALA A 15 21.99 6.55 -7.52
CA ALA A 15 21.90 5.41 -6.62
C ALA A 15 22.19 5.88 -5.19
N GLY A 16 21.14 6.31 -4.48
CA GLY A 16 21.20 6.68 -3.07
C GLY A 16 21.19 5.44 -2.17
N GLN A 17 21.91 5.51 -1.06
CA GLN A 17 21.79 4.55 0.05
C GLN A 17 20.33 4.34 0.44
N PRO A 18 19.93 3.14 0.92
CA PRO A 18 18.58 2.87 1.37
C PRO A 18 18.28 3.69 2.63
N CYS A 19 17.69 4.87 2.44
CA CYS A 19 17.13 5.69 3.50
C CYS A 19 15.83 5.05 4.01
N GLY A 20 15.81 4.62 5.27
CA GLY A 20 14.61 4.50 6.10
C GLY A 20 13.70 3.30 5.86
N ASN A 21 13.86 2.25 6.69
CA ASN A 21 12.96 1.08 6.80
C ASN A 21 11.53 1.42 7.32
N ALA A 22 11.13 2.68 7.37
CA ALA A 22 9.89 3.13 8.01
C ALA A 22 8.65 2.99 7.11
N GLY A 23 8.83 2.71 5.82
CA GLY A 23 7.71 2.57 4.89
C GLY A 23 6.80 1.38 5.18
N LEU A 24 7.34 0.25 5.65
CA LEU A 24 6.70 -1.07 5.58
C LEU A 24 5.75 -1.42 6.75
N PHE A 25 5.63 -0.58 7.77
CA PHE A 25 4.89 -0.92 8.99
C PHE A 25 3.64 -0.05 9.20
N GLY A 26 3.32 0.81 8.23
CA GLY A 26 2.10 1.61 8.22
C GLY A 26 0.88 0.85 7.71
N ALA A 27 1.06 -0.12 6.81
CA ALA A 27 -0.02 -0.81 6.10
C ALA A 27 0.03 -2.34 6.29
N THR A 28 -1.13 -2.98 6.05
CA THR A 28 -1.34 -4.43 6.06
C THR A 28 -0.46 -5.10 5.03
N GLY A 29 -0.25 -4.49 3.87
CA GLY A 29 0.68 -5.01 2.90
C GLY A 29 1.13 -4.00 1.86
N TYR A 30 2.16 -4.40 1.12
CA TYR A 30 2.85 -3.58 0.13
C TYR A 30 2.99 -4.34 -1.16
N LEU A 31 2.57 -3.73 -2.27
CA LEU A 31 2.81 -4.26 -3.60
C LEU A 31 4.26 -3.97 -3.99
N VAL A 32 4.99 -5.00 -4.38
CA VAL A 32 6.34 -4.86 -4.92
C VAL A 32 6.26 -4.71 -6.44
N ASP A 33 6.05 -3.47 -6.90
CA ASP A 33 5.78 -3.15 -8.32
C ASP A 33 7.04 -2.75 -9.12
N ALA A 34 8.15 -2.46 -8.43
CA ALA A 34 9.27 -1.73 -9.04
C ALA A 34 10.29 -2.59 -9.80
N PHE A 35 10.17 -3.92 -9.79
CA PHE A 35 11.21 -4.81 -10.32
C PHE A 35 10.62 -6.02 -11.04
N VAL A 36 11.04 -6.24 -12.29
CA VAL A 36 10.96 -7.57 -12.89
C VAL A 36 12.07 -8.39 -12.26
N VAL A 37 11.69 -9.24 -11.31
CA VAL A 37 12.60 -10.12 -10.60
C VAL A 37 12.46 -11.52 -11.18
N ASP A 38 13.57 -12.10 -11.64
CA ASP A 38 13.61 -13.52 -11.97
C ASP A 38 13.40 -14.33 -10.69
N HIS A 39 12.50 -15.31 -10.71
CA HIS A 39 12.16 -16.14 -9.55
C HIS A 39 11.76 -15.31 -8.31
N PRO A 40 10.65 -14.54 -8.38
CA PRO A 40 10.26 -13.60 -7.33
C PRO A 40 10.08 -14.27 -5.95
N GLN A 41 9.56 -15.50 -5.91
CA GLN A 41 9.40 -16.26 -4.66
C GLN A 41 10.74 -16.48 -3.93
N GLU A 42 11.77 -16.94 -4.63
CA GLU A 42 13.09 -17.22 -4.04
C GLU A 42 13.80 -15.94 -3.60
N THR A 43 13.74 -14.93 -4.46
CA THR A 43 14.37 -13.63 -4.21
C THR A 43 13.76 -12.94 -3.00
N PHE A 44 12.43 -12.83 -2.94
CA PHE A 44 11.77 -12.18 -1.80
C PHE A 44 11.82 -13.03 -0.53
N SER A 45 11.88 -14.37 -0.63
CA SER A 45 12.17 -15.24 0.52
C SER A 45 13.51 -14.91 1.15
N THR A 46 14.56 -14.87 0.32
CA THR A 46 15.92 -14.62 0.79
C THR A 46 16.05 -13.22 1.37
N LEU A 47 15.43 -12.22 0.74
CA LEU A 47 15.36 -10.86 1.27
C LEU A 47 14.67 -10.82 2.64
N LEU A 48 13.50 -11.44 2.79
CA LEU A 48 12.76 -11.45 4.05
C LEU A 48 13.53 -12.17 5.16
N LEU A 49 14.18 -13.30 4.86
CA LEU A 49 15.03 -14.01 5.82
C LEU A 49 16.19 -13.11 6.29
N GLY A 50 16.86 -12.40 5.39
CA GLY A 50 17.90 -11.44 5.74
C GLY A 50 17.37 -10.29 6.60
N LEU A 51 16.23 -9.69 6.22
CA LEU A 51 15.61 -8.61 6.98
C LEU A 51 15.19 -9.05 8.39
N ARG A 52 14.65 -10.26 8.54
CA ARG A 52 14.26 -10.84 9.85
C ARG A 52 15.44 -11.01 10.81
N GLN A 53 16.65 -11.24 10.28
CA GLN A 53 17.87 -11.35 11.09
C GLN A 53 18.30 -10.00 11.70
N HIS A 54 17.96 -8.89 11.03
CA HIS A 54 18.40 -7.55 11.43
C HIS A 54 17.29 -6.69 12.05
N ILE A 55 16.03 -6.95 11.71
CA ILE A 55 14.89 -6.11 12.05
C ILE A 55 13.74 -7.02 12.50
N SER A 56 13.47 -7.04 13.81
CA SER A 56 12.44 -7.89 14.42
C SER A 56 11.03 -7.65 13.86
N LEU A 57 10.74 -6.45 13.37
CA LEU A 57 9.45 -6.10 12.78
C LEU A 57 9.13 -6.92 11.51
N PHE A 58 10.12 -7.46 10.81
CA PHE A 58 9.89 -8.32 9.63
C PHE A 58 9.54 -9.77 9.98
N ARG A 59 9.55 -10.15 11.27
CA ARG A 59 9.16 -11.51 11.70
C ARG A 59 7.70 -11.81 11.38
N GLU A 60 6.87 -10.78 11.38
CA GLU A 60 5.43 -10.88 11.13
C GLU A 60 5.06 -10.58 9.67
N VAL A 61 6.06 -10.37 8.80
CA VAL A 61 5.86 -10.08 7.38
C VAL A 61 6.07 -11.35 6.56
N ILE A 62 5.08 -11.70 5.73
CA ILE A 62 5.11 -12.83 4.80
C ILE A 62 4.99 -12.31 3.37
N HIS A 63 5.71 -12.92 2.43
CA HIS A 63 5.52 -12.69 1.01
C HIS A 63 4.32 -13.51 0.51
N VAL A 64 3.31 -12.83 0.00
CA VAL A 64 2.19 -13.46 -0.72
C VAL A 64 2.45 -13.25 -2.21
N TYR A 65 2.56 -14.35 -2.95
CA TYR A 65 2.82 -14.32 -4.38
C TYR A 65 1.62 -14.83 -5.17
N GLU A 66 1.07 -13.98 -6.04
CA GLU A 66 0.00 -14.38 -6.95
C GLU A 66 0.59 -14.64 -8.34
N SER A 67 0.66 -15.94 -8.67
CA SER A 67 1.36 -16.42 -9.87
C SER A 67 0.73 -15.98 -11.19
N ARG A 68 -0.58 -15.78 -11.26
CA ARG A 68 -1.28 -15.46 -12.52
C ARG A 68 -1.03 -14.01 -12.95
N SER A 69 -1.05 -13.07 -12.02
CA SER A 69 -0.75 -11.65 -12.26
C SER A 69 0.74 -11.31 -12.13
N ASN A 70 1.54 -12.28 -11.68
CA ASN A 70 2.95 -12.14 -11.29
C ASN A 70 3.15 -10.99 -10.29
N GLN A 71 2.26 -10.90 -9.29
CA GLN A 71 2.31 -9.87 -8.26
C GLN A 71 2.85 -10.41 -6.95
N SER A 72 3.67 -9.60 -6.29
CA SER A 72 4.26 -9.89 -4.99
C SER A 72 3.77 -8.89 -3.96
N PHE A 73 3.22 -9.39 -2.86
CA PHE A 73 2.80 -8.59 -1.72
C PHE A 73 3.64 -8.94 -0.51
N LEU A 74 4.16 -7.95 0.20
CA LEU A 74 4.71 -8.14 1.55
C LEU A 74 3.60 -7.83 2.55
N VAL A 75 3.12 -8.84 3.28
CA VAL A 75 1.91 -8.77 4.10
C VAL A 75 2.27 -8.92 5.57
N HIS A 76 1.87 -7.93 6.38
CA HIS A 76 1.95 -7.95 7.84
C HIS A 76 0.81 -8.80 8.41
N VAL A 77 1.12 -10.02 8.85
CA VAL A 77 0.15 -11.08 9.17
C VAL A 77 -0.87 -10.65 10.24
N PRO A 78 -0.47 -10.13 11.42
CA PRO A 78 -1.46 -9.73 12.43
C PRO A 78 -2.47 -8.69 11.96
N LEU A 79 -2.03 -7.67 11.20
CA LEU A 79 -2.91 -6.63 10.67
C LEU A 79 -3.90 -7.22 9.66
N PHE A 80 -3.41 -8.12 8.78
CA PHE A 80 -4.27 -8.81 7.82
C PHE A 80 -5.35 -9.63 8.54
N LEU A 81 -4.98 -10.45 9.52
CA LEU A 81 -5.92 -11.32 10.24
C LEU A 81 -6.99 -10.53 11.01
N ILE A 82 -6.60 -9.43 11.67
CA ILE A 82 -7.55 -8.52 12.35
C ILE A 82 -8.58 -7.99 11.34
N ARG A 83 -8.12 -7.57 10.15
CA ARG A 83 -9.01 -7.04 9.12
C ARG A 83 -9.91 -8.10 8.50
N VAL A 84 -9.41 -9.31 8.29
CA VAL A 84 -10.23 -10.44 7.85
C VAL A 84 -11.32 -10.74 8.87
N ALA A 85 -11.00 -10.80 10.17
CA ALA A 85 -11.98 -11.01 11.23
C ALA A 85 -13.05 -9.90 11.25
N ASN A 86 -12.63 -8.63 11.23
CA ASN A 86 -13.55 -7.48 11.19
C ASN A 86 -14.48 -7.50 9.96
N THR A 87 -13.97 -7.99 8.83
CA THR A 87 -14.74 -8.12 7.58
C THR A 87 -15.70 -9.30 7.64
N ALA A 88 -15.26 -10.44 8.18
CA ALA A 88 -16.04 -11.67 8.26
C ALA A 88 -17.20 -11.57 9.25
N HIS A 89 -17.00 -10.86 10.36
CA HIS A 89 -18.05 -10.71 11.37
C HIS A 89 -19.22 -9.82 10.90
N GLN A 90 -19.09 -9.06 9.80
CA GLN A 90 -20.14 -8.27 9.14
C GLN A 90 -21.15 -7.60 10.10
N LEU A 91 -20.72 -7.15 11.29
CA LEU A 91 -21.67 -6.68 12.32
C LEU A 91 -22.35 -5.36 11.94
N SER A 92 -21.80 -4.61 10.98
CA SER A 92 -22.53 -3.57 10.28
C SER A 92 -21.74 -3.06 9.08
N ILE A 93 -22.42 -2.87 7.95
CA ILE A 93 -21.98 -2.04 6.81
C ILE A 93 -21.62 -0.62 7.30
N ASN A 94 -22.13 -0.23 8.47
CA ASN A 94 -21.90 1.07 9.07
C ASN A 94 -20.55 1.17 9.79
N ASN A 95 -19.74 0.11 9.88
CA ASN A 95 -18.40 0.28 10.46
C ASN A 95 -17.56 1.18 9.53
N PRO A 96 -17.21 2.41 9.96
CA PRO A 96 -16.45 3.35 9.14
C PRO A 96 -15.08 2.79 8.74
N ASP A 97 -14.52 1.87 9.52
CA ASP A 97 -13.19 1.31 9.34
C ASP A 97 -13.12 0.28 8.21
N ASN A 98 -14.24 -0.40 7.89
CA ASN A 98 -14.29 -1.36 6.80
C ASN A 98 -14.20 -0.67 5.43
N PRO A 99 -13.55 -1.30 4.43
CA PRO A 99 -13.52 -0.76 3.08
C PRO A 99 -14.92 -0.77 2.45
N SER A 100 -15.16 0.16 1.54
CA SER A 100 -16.36 0.14 0.68
C SER A 100 -16.05 -0.65 -0.58
N PHE A 101 -16.87 -1.66 -0.87
CA PHE A 101 -16.73 -2.49 -2.06
C PHE A 101 -17.58 -1.91 -3.19
N ILE A 102 -16.92 -1.56 -4.30
CA ILE A 102 -17.55 -0.87 -5.43
C ILE A 102 -17.62 -1.82 -6.61
N ARG A 103 -18.83 -2.23 -6.98
CA ARG A 103 -19.08 -2.96 -8.22
C ARG A 103 -18.81 -2.05 -9.40
N ILE A 104 -18.07 -2.58 -10.36
CA ILE A 104 -17.81 -1.91 -11.63
C ILE A 104 -18.02 -2.90 -12.76
N ARG A 105 -18.67 -2.43 -13.83
CA ARG A 105 -18.94 -3.24 -15.03
C ARG A 105 -18.24 -2.62 -16.22
N SER A 106 -17.72 -3.46 -17.11
CA SER A 106 -17.14 -2.96 -18.35
C SER A 106 -18.24 -2.33 -19.22
N GLY A 107 -17.96 -1.16 -19.79
CA GLY A 107 -18.90 -0.44 -20.64
C GLY A 107 -20.04 0.29 -19.92
N LEU A 108 -20.15 0.20 -18.59
CA LEU A 108 -21.08 1.02 -17.81
C LEU A 108 -20.33 2.15 -17.08
N SER A 109 -20.96 3.31 -17.02
CA SER A 109 -20.44 4.50 -16.35
C SER A 109 -20.80 4.56 -14.86
N GLU A 110 -21.78 3.77 -14.41
CA GLU A 110 -22.32 3.88 -13.06
C GLU A 110 -21.80 2.78 -12.13
N PRO A 111 -20.82 3.08 -11.26
CA PRO A 111 -20.42 2.20 -10.16
C PRO A 111 -21.53 2.03 -9.13
N GLU A 112 -21.62 0.85 -8.53
CA GLU A 112 -22.59 0.53 -7.48
C GLU A 112 -21.86 0.14 -6.19
N ILE A 113 -22.30 0.64 -5.03
CA ILE A 113 -21.75 0.21 -3.74
C ILE A 113 -22.39 -1.11 -3.35
N PHE A 114 -21.60 -2.14 -3.09
CA PHE A 114 -22.11 -3.37 -2.49
C PHE A 114 -22.55 -3.11 -1.05
N SER A 115 -23.73 -3.65 -0.69
CA SER A 115 -24.19 -3.63 0.70
C SER A 115 -23.37 -4.56 1.60
N THR A 116 -22.71 -5.58 1.06
CA THR A 116 -21.92 -6.54 1.86
C THR A 116 -20.63 -6.90 1.14
N THR A 117 -19.66 -7.44 1.87
CA THR A 117 -18.45 -7.99 1.25
C THR A 117 -18.84 -9.07 0.23
N PRO A 118 -18.38 -8.98 -1.02
CA PRO A 118 -18.65 -10.01 -2.02
C PRO A 118 -18.25 -11.41 -1.50
N SER A 119 -19.13 -12.39 -1.61
CA SER A 119 -18.95 -13.72 -1.01
C SER A 119 -17.69 -14.43 -1.52
N HIS A 120 -17.39 -14.34 -2.82
CA HIS A 120 -16.16 -14.91 -3.40
C HIS A 120 -14.89 -14.27 -2.84
N LEU A 121 -14.89 -12.94 -2.63
CA LEU A 121 -13.78 -12.24 -1.99
C LEU A 121 -13.66 -12.65 -0.52
N LEU A 122 -14.77 -12.74 0.20
CA LEU A 122 -14.77 -13.17 1.60
C LEU A 122 -14.20 -14.59 1.74
N ALA A 123 -14.58 -15.52 0.86
CA ALA A 123 -14.02 -16.86 0.84
C ALA A 123 -12.49 -16.84 0.61
N ALA A 124 -12.01 -16.05 -0.36
CA ALA A 124 -10.57 -15.90 -0.61
C ALA A 124 -9.81 -15.26 0.57
N LEU A 125 -10.41 -14.28 1.25
CA LEU A 125 -9.83 -13.65 2.44
C LEU A 125 -9.72 -14.64 3.62
N LEU A 126 -10.76 -15.45 3.83
CA LEU A 126 -10.77 -16.46 4.89
C LEU A 126 -9.77 -17.57 4.59
N ASP A 127 -9.68 -18.03 3.35
CA ASP A 127 -8.72 -19.03 2.92
C ASP A 127 -7.28 -18.52 3.08
N LEU A 128 -6.95 -17.33 2.56
CA LEU A 128 -5.64 -16.72 2.75
C LEU A 128 -5.32 -16.48 4.23
N GLY A 129 -6.31 -16.07 5.03
CA GLY A 129 -6.16 -15.93 6.48
C GLY A 129 -5.84 -17.26 7.17
N ALA A 130 -6.51 -18.35 6.78
CA ALA A 130 -6.23 -19.69 7.29
C ALA A 130 -4.82 -20.15 6.91
N GLN A 131 -4.39 -19.91 5.66
CA GLN A 131 -3.04 -20.20 5.20
C GLN A 131 -2.00 -19.42 6.00
N LEU A 132 -2.16 -18.09 6.15
CA LEU A 132 -1.25 -17.25 6.93
C LEU A 132 -1.18 -17.68 8.40
N ASN A 133 -2.31 -18.07 9.00
CA ASN A 133 -2.35 -18.55 10.38
C ASN A 133 -1.71 -19.94 10.55
N SER A 134 -1.70 -20.74 9.49
CA SER A 134 -1.03 -22.05 9.47
C SER A 134 0.50 -21.95 9.30
N VAL A 135 1.01 -20.80 8.83
CA VAL A 135 2.44 -20.54 8.75
C VAL A 135 2.98 -20.31 10.17
N SER A 136 3.27 -21.42 10.84
CA SER A 136 3.97 -21.45 12.11
C SER A 136 5.44 -21.82 11.88
N GLY A 137 6.36 -20.87 12.06
CA GLY A 137 7.80 -21.15 12.10
C GLY A 137 8.68 -20.12 11.39
N ASP A 138 9.97 -20.10 11.77
CA ASP A 138 10.96 -19.12 11.30
C ASP A 138 11.30 -19.22 9.81
N TYR A 139 10.92 -20.32 9.14
CA TYR A 139 11.46 -20.68 7.82
C TYR A 139 10.54 -20.38 6.64
N SER A 140 9.21 -20.36 6.84
CA SER A 140 8.33 -20.04 5.72
C SER A 140 8.21 -18.54 5.55
N THR A 141 8.57 -18.08 4.36
CA THR A 141 8.48 -16.67 3.96
C THR A 141 7.46 -16.44 2.86
N VAL A 142 6.95 -17.50 2.22
CA VAL A 142 6.10 -17.36 1.02
C VAL A 142 4.82 -18.16 1.14
N ILE A 143 3.71 -17.53 0.75
CA ILE A 143 2.44 -18.20 0.49
C ILE A 143 2.03 -17.88 -0.94
N SER A 144 1.55 -18.90 -1.65
CA SER A 144 0.87 -18.73 -2.93
C SER A 144 -0.60 -19.08 -2.72
N PRO A 145 -1.55 -18.15 -2.96
CA PRO A 145 -2.97 -18.47 -2.93
C PRO A 145 -3.27 -19.66 -3.85
N SER A 146 -4.33 -20.42 -3.55
CA SER A 146 -4.78 -21.55 -4.35
C SER A 146 -4.89 -21.18 -5.84
N GLU A 147 -4.43 -22.09 -6.70
CA GLU A 147 -4.22 -21.94 -8.16
C GLU A 147 -4.96 -20.75 -8.81
N GLY A 148 -4.21 -19.67 -9.07
CA GLY A 148 -4.58 -18.56 -9.96
C GLY A 148 -5.99 -17.98 -9.74
N LEU A 149 -6.15 -17.15 -8.71
CA LEU A 149 -7.43 -16.49 -8.41
C LEU A 149 -7.98 -15.76 -9.65
N PRO A 150 -9.30 -15.86 -9.91
CA PRO A 150 -9.90 -15.15 -11.02
C PRO A 150 -9.78 -13.63 -10.82
N PHE A 151 -9.71 -12.88 -11.93
CA PHE A 151 -9.47 -11.44 -11.93
C PHE A 151 -10.43 -10.66 -11.00
N HIS A 152 -11.73 -11.00 -11.03
CA HIS A 152 -12.75 -10.37 -10.20
C HIS A 152 -12.61 -10.63 -8.68
N VAL A 153 -11.76 -11.59 -8.28
CA VAL A 153 -11.38 -11.84 -6.89
C VAL A 153 -10.00 -11.25 -6.59
N ASN A 154 -9.05 -11.39 -7.51
CA ASN A 154 -7.67 -10.97 -7.30
C ASN A 154 -7.53 -9.44 -7.16
N VAL A 155 -8.21 -8.66 -8.02
CA VAL A 155 -8.21 -7.18 -7.94
C VAL A 155 -8.69 -6.68 -6.57
N PRO A 156 -9.88 -7.08 -6.08
CA PRO A 156 -10.33 -6.62 -4.78
C PRO A 156 -9.51 -7.21 -3.62
N LEU A 157 -8.94 -8.41 -3.76
CA LEU A 157 -8.03 -8.98 -2.76
C LEU A 157 -6.75 -8.14 -2.62
N ALA A 158 -6.14 -7.75 -3.74
CA ALA A 158 -4.97 -6.89 -3.75
C ALA A 158 -5.27 -5.53 -3.09
N ALA A 159 -6.35 -4.87 -3.50
CA ALA A 159 -6.78 -3.60 -2.89
C ALA A 159 -7.07 -3.76 -1.38
N PHE A 160 -7.66 -4.90 -0.97
CA PHE A 160 -7.84 -5.21 0.45
C PHE A 160 -6.50 -5.32 1.16
N ILE A 161 -5.54 -6.10 0.65
CA ILE A 161 -4.19 -6.24 1.23
C ILE A 161 -3.50 -4.88 1.38
N LEU A 162 -3.64 -4.00 0.38
CA LEU A 162 -3.06 -2.64 0.36
C LEU A 162 -3.78 -1.61 1.25
N GLU A 163 -4.77 -2.04 2.03
CA GLU A 163 -5.60 -1.19 2.89
C GLU A 163 -6.37 -0.07 2.16
N TYR A 164 -6.74 -0.28 0.90
CA TYR A 164 -7.53 0.74 0.20
C TYR A 164 -8.92 0.87 0.84
N PRO A 165 -9.36 2.10 1.18
CA PRO A 165 -10.68 2.30 1.77
C PRO A 165 -11.81 2.10 0.76
N VAL A 166 -11.47 2.09 -0.53
CA VAL A 166 -12.36 1.83 -1.66
C VAL A 166 -11.78 0.66 -2.46
N VAL A 167 -12.57 -0.40 -2.61
CA VAL A 167 -12.15 -1.66 -3.23
C VAL A 167 -13.01 -1.92 -4.46
N TYR A 168 -12.43 -1.76 -5.64
CA TYR A 168 -13.12 -2.07 -6.89
C TYR A 168 -13.29 -3.58 -7.07
N CYS A 169 -14.50 -3.96 -7.42
CA CYS A 169 -14.94 -5.34 -7.60
C CYS A 169 -15.47 -5.48 -9.04
N PRO A 170 -14.62 -5.88 -10.00
CA PRO A 170 -15.05 -6.20 -11.36
C PRO A 170 -16.11 -7.29 -11.36
N ASP A 171 -17.04 -7.24 -12.30
CA ASP A 171 -18.01 -8.33 -12.48
C ASP A 171 -17.34 -9.61 -12.96
N ALA A 172 -17.84 -10.75 -12.50
CA ALA A 172 -17.35 -12.08 -12.91
C ALA A 172 -17.57 -12.37 -14.40
N SER A 173 -18.49 -11.66 -15.06
CA SER A 173 -18.73 -11.76 -16.51
C SER A 173 -17.78 -10.91 -17.35
N ALA A 174 -16.90 -10.12 -16.73
CA ALA A 174 -15.88 -9.38 -17.46
C ALA A 174 -14.89 -10.35 -18.13
N PRO A 175 -14.34 -10.01 -19.31
CA PRO A 175 -13.37 -10.86 -19.97
C PRO A 175 -12.19 -11.17 -19.05
N ASP A 176 -11.77 -12.43 -19.02
CA ASP A 176 -10.83 -13.05 -18.05
C ASP A 176 -9.46 -12.37 -17.91
N ASN A 177 -9.14 -11.43 -18.80
CA ASN A 177 -7.84 -10.76 -18.90
C ASN A 177 -7.86 -9.31 -18.41
N GLY A 178 -8.96 -8.82 -17.84
CA GLY A 178 -9.05 -7.45 -17.34
C GLY A 178 -8.99 -6.37 -18.45
N SER A 179 -9.05 -6.77 -19.73
CA SER A 179 -8.91 -5.87 -20.90
C SER A 179 -10.12 -4.96 -21.15
N GLY A 180 -11.03 -4.84 -20.19
CA GLY A 180 -12.20 -3.98 -20.28
C GLY A 180 -11.84 -2.53 -19.99
N THR A 181 -12.53 -1.60 -20.62
CA THR A 181 -12.54 -0.20 -20.16
C THR A 181 -13.52 -0.07 -19.00
N TYR A 182 -12.99 0.33 -17.84
CA TYR A 182 -13.79 0.59 -16.64
C TYR A 182 -13.79 2.08 -16.35
N LEU A 183 -14.93 2.59 -15.85
CA LEU A 183 -15.07 3.97 -15.39
C LEU A 183 -14.65 5.00 -16.46
N SER A 184 -14.90 4.70 -17.74
CA SER A 184 -14.56 5.58 -18.85
C SER A 184 -15.34 6.90 -18.73
N ARG A 185 -14.60 8.02 -18.73
CA ARG A 185 -15.16 9.38 -18.60
C ARG A 185 -15.92 9.63 -17.30
N VAL A 186 -15.71 8.79 -16.28
CA VAL A 186 -16.24 9.00 -14.93
C VAL A 186 -15.26 9.89 -14.16
N PRO A 187 -15.70 10.99 -13.54
CA PRO A 187 -14.85 11.76 -12.62
C PRO A 187 -14.45 10.91 -11.42
N LEU A 188 -13.16 10.92 -11.10
CA LEU A 188 -12.56 10.17 -10.01
C LEU A 188 -11.91 11.11 -9.02
N ASP A 189 -12.25 10.98 -7.75
CA ASP A 189 -11.47 11.52 -6.64
C ASP A 189 -10.25 10.63 -6.41
N VAL A 190 -9.06 11.18 -6.63
CA VAL A 190 -7.77 10.51 -6.45
C VAL A 190 -7.16 10.99 -5.14
N TYR A 191 -6.76 10.04 -4.32
CA TYR A 191 -6.17 10.25 -3.01
C TYR A 191 -4.73 9.75 -3.01
N GLU A 192 -3.82 10.58 -2.52
CA GLU A 192 -2.40 10.26 -2.38
C GLU A 192 -1.98 10.46 -0.92
N GLY A 193 -1.67 9.35 -0.23
CA GLY A 193 -1.19 9.36 1.15
C GLY A 193 0.32 9.54 1.18
N ILE A 194 0.79 10.65 1.73
CA ILE A 194 2.20 11.04 1.71
C ILE A 194 2.76 11.02 3.14
N VAL A 195 3.86 10.30 3.31
CA VAL A 195 4.65 10.28 4.55
C VAL A 195 5.83 11.22 4.39
N SER A 196 6.08 12.06 5.39
CA SER A 196 7.27 12.92 5.42
C SER A 196 8.13 12.59 6.62
N PHE A 197 9.41 12.31 6.36
CA PHE A 197 10.44 12.04 7.37
C PHE A 197 11.38 13.24 7.49
N THR A 198 11.71 13.65 8.71
CA THR A 198 12.75 14.65 8.95
C THR A 198 14.06 13.96 9.27
N SER A 199 15.02 13.97 8.35
CA SER A 199 16.35 13.44 8.65
C SER A 199 17.07 14.42 9.57
N SER A 200 17.17 14.11 10.86
CA SER A 200 18.17 14.75 11.68
C SER A 200 19.52 14.26 11.17
N SER A 201 20.28 15.16 10.52
CA SER A 201 21.66 14.88 10.12
C SER A 201 22.48 14.75 11.40
N THR A 202 22.44 13.58 12.04
CA THR A 202 23.44 13.18 13.01
C THR A 202 24.67 12.85 12.19
N ASP A 203 25.58 13.82 12.10
CA ASP A 203 26.86 13.66 11.42
C ASP A 203 27.57 12.43 11.98
N ILE A 204 27.54 11.31 11.26
CA ILE A 204 28.40 10.13 11.49
C ILE A 204 29.83 10.50 11.04
N SER A 205 30.34 11.62 11.55
CA SER A 205 31.72 12.07 11.41
C SER A 205 32.59 11.61 12.59
N GLY A 206 32.10 10.62 13.36
CA GLY A 206 32.76 10.06 14.54
C GLY A 206 33.98 9.18 14.28
N VAL A 207 34.44 8.99 13.03
CA VAL A 207 35.76 8.41 12.78
C VAL A 207 36.80 9.52 12.88
N ARG A 208 37.17 9.83 14.13
CA ARG A 208 38.30 10.68 14.48
C ARG A 208 39.61 9.99 14.07
N THR A 209 40.19 10.39 12.94
CA THR A 209 41.65 10.31 12.73
C THR A 209 42.24 11.70 12.93
N SER A 210 42.74 11.97 14.14
CA SER A 210 43.59 13.13 14.51
C SER A 210 45.06 12.91 14.04
N PRO A 211 46.01 13.88 14.15
CA PRO A 211 45.90 15.30 14.48
C PRO A 211 46.69 16.28 13.56
N ALA A 212 46.46 17.58 13.82
CA ALA A 212 47.41 18.71 13.70
C ALA A 212 47.62 19.37 12.33
N THR A 213 46.98 20.53 12.15
CA THR A 213 47.66 21.81 11.91
C THR A 213 46.69 22.94 12.30
N ALA A 214 47.10 23.77 13.25
CA ALA A 214 46.33 24.88 13.77
C ALA A 214 46.28 26.03 12.74
N CYS A 215 45.08 26.43 12.32
CA CYS A 215 44.89 27.76 11.75
C CYS A 215 43.47 28.26 12.07
N SER A 216 43.42 29.18 13.02
CA SER A 216 42.23 29.85 13.53
C SER A 216 41.74 30.89 12.53
N THR A 217 40.63 30.61 11.86
CA THR A 217 39.82 31.61 11.16
C THR A 217 38.35 31.42 11.54
N SER A 218 37.69 32.54 11.89
CA SER A 218 36.31 32.63 12.34
C SER A 218 35.35 32.06 11.28
N ARG A 219 34.67 30.97 11.65
CA ARG A 219 33.85 30.15 10.75
C ARG A 219 32.40 30.69 10.72
N PRO A 220 31.80 30.91 9.53
CA PRO A 220 30.43 31.37 9.43
C PRO A 220 29.46 30.32 9.97
N GLU A 221 28.47 30.77 10.74
CA GLU A 221 27.35 29.96 11.23
C GLU A 221 26.54 29.41 10.04
N ASN A 222 26.87 28.19 9.62
CA ASN A 222 26.07 27.47 8.64
C ASN A 222 24.76 27.03 9.30
N LYS A 223 23.65 27.71 8.99
CA LYS A 223 22.30 27.26 9.32
C LYS A 223 22.09 25.85 8.72
N LYS A 224 22.00 24.85 9.59
CA LYS A 224 21.81 23.45 9.23
C LYS A 224 20.42 23.28 8.62
N GLN A 225 20.35 23.23 7.29
CA GLN A 225 19.10 23.05 6.54
C GLN A 225 18.63 21.60 6.72
N SER A 226 17.58 21.39 7.51
CA SER A 226 16.92 20.08 7.60
C SER A 226 16.32 19.71 6.24
N ARG A 227 16.59 18.49 5.76
CA ARG A 227 15.97 17.97 4.54
C ARG A 227 14.78 17.11 4.96
N THR A 228 13.61 17.45 4.45
CA THR A 228 12.40 16.63 4.59
C THR A 228 12.32 15.70 3.39
N HIS A 229 12.23 14.39 3.65
CA HIS A 229 12.04 13.37 2.62
C HIS A 229 10.56 12.99 2.57
N MET A 230 9.94 13.10 1.38
CA MET A 230 8.53 12.78 1.17
C MET A 230 8.41 11.49 0.36
N HIS A 231 7.54 10.58 0.80
CA HIS A 231 7.27 9.31 0.15
C HIS A 231 5.77 9.06 0.02
N THR A 232 5.31 8.65 -1.15
CA THR A 232 3.92 8.22 -1.36
C THR A 232 3.76 6.81 -0.80
N LEU A 233 2.94 6.67 0.25
CA LEU A 233 2.64 5.39 0.89
C LEU A 233 1.56 4.62 0.13
N LEU A 234 0.53 5.32 -0.32
CA LEU A 234 -0.59 4.73 -1.05
C LEU A 234 -1.22 5.74 -2.01
N LYS A 235 -1.78 5.23 -3.11
CA LYS A 235 -2.52 6.02 -4.08
C LYS A 235 -3.70 5.20 -4.62
N PHE A 236 -4.91 5.73 -4.52
CA PHE A 236 -6.11 5.08 -5.01
C PHE A 236 -7.12 6.12 -5.52
N SER A 237 -8.18 5.65 -6.16
CA SER A 237 -9.28 6.48 -6.64
C SER A 237 -10.64 6.02 -6.11
N CYS A 238 -11.59 6.94 -6.07
CA CYS A 238 -13.01 6.71 -5.81
C CYS A 238 -13.83 7.44 -6.88
N PRO A 239 -14.88 6.85 -7.47
CA PRO A 239 -15.75 7.58 -8.37
C PRO A 239 -16.44 8.73 -7.61
N ALA A 240 -16.29 9.96 -8.09
CA ALA A 240 -16.67 11.16 -7.35
C ALA A 240 -18.18 11.20 -7.02
N GLN A 241 -19.02 10.71 -7.95
CA GLN A 241 -20.47 10.60 -7.76
C GLN A 241 -20.87 9.73 -6.55
N LEU A 242 -20.01 8.80 -6.10
CA LEU A 242 -20.31 8.00 -4.92
C LEU A 242 -20.24 8.81 -3.63
N GLY A 243 -19.42 9.87 -3.59
CA GLY A 243 -19.36 10.78 -2.45
C GLY A 243 -20.67 11.52 -2.19
N GLU A 244 -21.49 11.73 -3.22
CA GLU A 244 -22.83 12.32 -3.09
C GLU A 244 -23.85 11.31 -2.54
N SER A 245 -23.74 10.05 -2.96
CA SER A 245 -24.65 8.97 -2.56
C SER A 245 -24.35 8.37 -1.18
N SER A 246 -23.10 8.50 -0.71
CA SER A 246 -22.61 7.87 0.51
C SER A 246 -21.71 8.82 1.27
N GLY A 247 -22.17 9.28 2.44
CA GLY A 247 -21.42 10.20 3.30
C GLY A 247 -20.01 9.70 3.66
N ARG A 248 -19.82 8.37 3.74
CA ARG A 248 -18.53 7.73 4.04
C ARG A 248 -17.49 7.83 2.92
N LEU A 249 -17.94 8.06 1.69
CA LEU A 249 -17.09 8.18 0.50
C LEU A 249 -16.85 9.64 0.09
N THR A 250 -17.30 10.59 0.90
CA THR A 250 -16.95 12.01 0.72
C THR A 250 -15.43 12.19 0.89
N PRO A 251 -14.80 13.14 0.17
CA PRO A 251 -13.37 13.40 0.33
C PRO A 251 -12.95 13.68 1.77
N ALA A 252 -13.74 14.47 2.51
CA ALA A 252 -13.48 14.76 3.92
C ALA A 252 -13.47 13.49 4.79
N SER A 253 -14.41 12.57 4.58
CA SER A 253 -14.49 11.31 5.34
C SER A 253 -13.35 10.36 5.01
N LEU A 254 -12.98 10.23 3.73
CA LEU A 254 -11.87 9.40 3.30
C LEU A 254 -10.51 9.94 3.79
N ILE A 255 -10.29 11.25 3.70
CA ILE A 255 -9.08 11.90 4.23
C ILE A 255 -8.98 11.66 5.74
N SER A 256 -10.04 11.97 6.49
CA SER A 256 -10.05 11.79 7.95
C SER A 256 -9.81 10.34 8.36
N LYS A 257 -10.44 9.38 7.65
CA LYS A 257 -10.22 7.95 7.87
C LYS A 257 -8.77 7.57 7.67
N LEU A 258 -8.19 7.90 6.51
CA LEU A 258 -6.80 7.57 6.19
C LEU A 258 -5.83 8.21 7.20
N GLU A 259 -6.02 9.48 7.54
CA GLU A 259 -5.18 10.16 8.51
C GLU A 259 -5.23 9.46 9.87
N SER A 260 -6.42 9.18 10.39
CA SER A 260 -6.58 8.47 11.67
C SER A 260 -5.96 7.07 11.66
N GLN A 261 -6.07 6.36 10.54
CA GLN A 261 -5.59 4.99 10.38
C GLN A 261 -4.05 4.92 10.32
N PHE A 262 -3.42 5.83 9.57
CA PHE A 262 -1.98 5.77 9.30
C PHE A 262 -1.14 6.62 10.25
N ILE A 263 -1.64 7.75 10.77
CA ILE A 263 -0.84 8.64 11.61
C ILE A 263 -0.33 7.95 12.87
N THR A 264 -1.18 7.17 13.55
CA THR A 264 -0.81 6.44 14.76
C THR A 264 0.26 5.38 14.49
N ARG A 265 0.27 4.77 13.30
CA ARG A 265 1.25 3.74 12.94
C ARG A 265 2.58 4.36 12.52
N ILE A 266 2.54 5.43 11.74
CA ILE A 266 3.74 6.15 11.28
C ILE A 266 4.48 6.79 12.45
N THR A 267 3.76 7.47 13.35
CA THR A 267 4.37 8.13 14.52
C THR A 267 4.99 7.15 15.52
N ARG A 268 4.59 5.88 15.50
CA ARG A 268 5.25 4.82 16.30
C ARG A 268 6.61 4.42 15.73
N LEU A 269 6.82 4.60 14.43
CA LEU A 269 8.09 4.28 13.76
C LEU A 269 9.08 5.43 13.92
N ASP A 270 8.58 6.65 13.80
CA ASP A 270 9.34 7.87 13.96
C ASP A 270 8.40 8.98 14.44
N ALA A 271 8.65 9.50 15.65
CA ALA A 271 7.80 10.50 16.29
C ALA A 271 7.75 11.83 15.52
N ASP A 272 8.79 12.12 14.72
CA ASP A 272 8.87 13.34 13.91
C ASP A 272 8.25 13.16 12.52
N SER A 273 7.84 11.93 12.17
CA SER A 273 7.20 11.65 10.89
C SER A 273 5.77 12.14 10.84
N THR A 274 5.37 12.64 9.67
CA THR A 274 4.00 13.12 9.43
C THR A 274 3.34 12.36 8.30
N PHE A 275 2.01 12.29 8.33
CA PHE A 275 1.18 11.73 7.27
C PHE A 275 0.18 12.77 6.81
N LYS A 276 0.01 12.94 5.50
CA LYS A 276 -0.97 13.85 4.89
C LYS A 276 -1.61 13.17 3.70
N VAL A 277 -2.88 13.48 3.46
CA VAL A 277 -3.58 13.00 2.25
C VAL A 277 -3.79 14.18 1.31
N GLN A 278 -3.33 14.03 0.07
CA GLN A 278 -3.67 14.94 -1.03
C GLN A 278 -4.87 14.39 -1.78
N HIS A 279 -5.81 15.26 -2.14
CA HIS A 279 -7.00 14.94 -2.91
C HIS A 279 -7.02 15.78 -4.18
N THR A 280 -7.34 15.13 -5.29
CA THR A 280 -7.56 15.77 -6.60
C THR A 280 -8.72 15.08 -7.29
N THR A 281 -9.40 15.76 -8.21
CA THR A 281 -10.42 15.15 -9.06
C THR A 281 -9.91 15.10 -10.50
N VAL A 282 -9.97 13.93 -11.12
CA VAL A 282 -9.51 13.69 -12.49
C VAL A 282 -10.55 12.93 -13.30
N THR A 283 -10.63 13.17 -14.60
CA THR A 283 -11.46 12.38 -15.52
C THR A 283 -10.53 11.71 -16.52
N LEU A 284 -10.68 10.40 -16.69
CA LEU A 284 -9.80 9.57 -17.53
C LEU A 284 -10.61 8.88 -18.64
N ASP A 285 -9.94 8.48 -19.70
CA ASP A 285 -10.55 7.65 -20.74
C ASP A 285 -10.91 6.24 -20.25
N GLY A 286 -10.26 5.78 -19.18
CA GLY A 286 -10.59 4.55 -18.47
C GLY A 286 -9.61 4.29 -17.32
N VAL A 287 -10.01 3.41 -16.41
CA VAL A 287 -9.15 2.90 -15.34
C VAL A 287 -8.69 1.50 -15.71
N ALA A 288 -7.39 1.30 -15.74
CA ALA A 288 -6.79 -0.04 -15.81
C ALA A 288 -6.79 -0.66 -14.41
N LEU A 289 -7.12 -1.94 -14.33
CA LEU A 289 -7.28 -2.71 -13.09
C LEU A 289 -6.42 -3.97 -13.12
#